data_AF-A0A9P5TH42-F1
#
_entry.id   AF-A0A9P5TH42-F1
#
_cell.length_a   1.000
_cell.length_b   1.000
_cell.length_c   1.000
_cell.angle_alpha   90.00
_cell.angle_beta   90.00
_cell.angle_gamma   90.00
#
_symmetry.space_group_name_H-M   'P 1'
#
loop_
_entity.id
_entity.type
_entity.pdbx_description
1 polymer ?
#
loop_
_entity_poly.entity_id
_entity_poly.type
_entity_poly.pdbx_seq_one_letter_code
_entity_poly.pdbx_strand_id
1 'polypeptide(L)'
;RPIHISYDGLARVDGSARFSFGQSPTSLASLSGPIEVRLAAELPSKATFEVLVRPLSGIPATEAKALAAILRACLEPSLILTRNPRTLVQLVVQGLGSSSSSSASSSVPSSSSSSAVSPGLTTSMINASSLSLLIASSIPMRGVVCAVSVGLRDDGTLILDPSDDEASGEREGGLKAIGAFAFMIT
;
A
#
# COMPACT_ATOMS: atom_id res chain seq x y z
N ARG A 1 -13.49 -2.86 9.67
CA ARG A 1 -13.52 -4.35 9.55
C ARG A 1 -12.41 -4.97 10.41
N PRO A 2 -12.38 -6.29 10.72
CA PRO A 2 -11.24 -6.90 11.41
C PRO A 2 -9.97 -6.79 10.57
N ILE A 3 -8.83 -6.50 11.19
CA ILE A 3 -7.54 -6.37 10.51
C ILE A 3 -6.86 -7.74 10.49
N HIS A 4 -6.35 -8.15 9.33
CA HIS A 4 -5.51 -9.33 9.22
C HIS A 4 -4.09 -8.93 8.79
N ILE A 5 -3.11 -9.41 9.54
CA ILE A 5 -1.69 -9.19 9.30
C ILE A 5 -1.01 -10.55 9.27
N SER A 6 -0.22 -10.82 8.24
CA SER A 6 0.68 -11.97 8.20
C SER A 6 2.07 -11.55 7.76
N TYR A 7 3.08 -12.23 8.31
CA TYR A 7 4.47 -12.05 7.93
C TYR A 7 4.87 -13.29 7.12
N ASP A 8 4.82 -13.17 5.79
CA ASP A 8 4.90 -14.32 4.88
C ASP A 8 6.31 -14.91 4.76
N GLY A 9 7.34 -14.26 5.31
CA GLY A 9 8.72 -14.74 5.31
C GLY A 9 9.24 -15.06 3.91
N LEU A 10 8.94 -14.19 2.93
CA LEU A 10 9.35 -14.39 1.54
C LEU A 10 10.87 -14.63 1.46
N ALA A 11 11.28 -15.66 0.73
CA ALA A 11 12.70 -15.94 0.54
C ALA A 11 13.37 -14.81 -0.25
N ARG A 12 14.63 -14.51 0.08
CA ARG A 12 15.49 -13.53 -0.61
C ARG A 12 15.04 -12.06 -0.48
N VAL A 13 14.20 -11.76 0.50
CA VAL A 13 13.91 -10.39 0.92
C VAL A 13 14.17 -10.26 2.41
N ASP A 14 14.51 -9.06 2.86
CA ASP A 14 14.85 -8.81 4.26
C ASP A 14 13.59 -8.71 5.13
N GLY A 15 12.52 -8.17 4.55
CA GLY A 15 11.22 -8.08 5.21
C GLY A 15 10.07 -8.30 4.24
N SER A 16 9.03 -8.97 4.71
CA SER A 16 7.78 -9.14 3.97
C SER A 16 6.59 -9.12 4.89
N ALA A 17 5.54 -8.41 4.50
CA ALA A 17 4.30 -8.34 5.26
C ALA A 17 3.10 -8.26 4.34
N ARG A 18 2.04 -8.95 4.74
CA ARG A 18 0.74 -8.93 4.09
C ARG A 18 -0.25 -8.28 5.04
N PHE A 19 -1.06 -7.39 4.49
CA PHE A 19 -2.04 -6.63 5.24
C PHE A 19 -3.40 -6.67 4.51
N SER A 20 -4.48 -6.87 5.26
CA SER A 20 -5.84 -6.68 4.74
C SER A 20 -6.77 -6.04 5.77
N PHE A 21 -7.65 -5.20 5.25
CA PHE A 21 -8.83 -4.72 5.97
C PHE A 21 -9.98 -5.69 5.69
N GLY A 22 -10.33 -6.53 6.66
CA GLY A 22 -11.26 -7.64 6.45
C GLY A 22 -10.68 -8.70 5.49
N GLN A 23 -11.56 -9.31 4.68
CA GLN A 23 -11.15 -10.32 3.69
C GLN A 23 -10.56 -9.72 2.41
N SER A 24 -10.88 -8.46 2.11
CA SER A 24 -10.44 -7.71 0.92
C SER A 24 -10.61 -6.20 1.17
N PRO A 25 -9.71 -5.33 0.68
CA PRO A 25 -8.56 -5.60 -0.18
C PRO A 25 -7.32 -6.08 0.58
N THR A 26 -6.54 -6.94 -0.08
CA THR A 26 -5.30 -7.50 0.48
C THR A 26 -4.08 -7.01 -0.30
N SER A 27 -3.04 -6.58 0.40
CA SER A 27 -1.77 -6.15 -0.20
C SER A 27 -0.60 -6.90 0.42
N LEU A 28 0.42 -7.14 -0.37
CA LEU A 28 1.69 -7.74 0.05
C LEU A 28 2.82 -6.75 -0.26
N ALA A 29 3.67 -6.49 0.73
CA ALA A 29 4.86 -5.69 0.57
C ALA A 29 6.09 -6.53 0.88
N SER A 30 7.13 -6.33 0.08
CA SER A 30 8.46 -6.87 0.33
C SER A 30 9.50 -5.77 0.29
N LEU A 31 10.52 -5.92 1.12
CA LEU A 31 11.60 -4.97 1.29
C LEU A 31 12.93 -5.67 1.12
N SER A 32 13.80 -5.07 0.32
CA SER A 32 15.18 -5.49 0.12
C SER A 32 16.10 -4.29 0.33
N GLY A 33 17.02 -4.37 1.26
CA GLY A 33 17.96 -3.30 1.54
C GLY A 33 18.58 -3.43 2.94
N PRO A 34 19.76 -2.82 3.16
CA PRO A 34 20.54 -2.02 2.23
C PRO A 34 21.31 -2.88 1.20
N ILE A 35 21.08 -2.64 -0.10
CA ILE A 35 21.80 -3.32 -1.19
C ILE A 35 22.67 -2.32 -1.97
N GLU A 36 23.59 -2.84 -2.80
CA GLU A 36 24.41 -2.01 -3.67
C GLU A 36 23.54 -1.24 -4.68
N VAL A 37 23.71 0.08 -4.73
CA VAL A 37 22.97 0.96 -5.64
C VAL A 37 23.73 1.11 -6.96
N ARG A 38 22.99 1.27 -8.06
CA ARG A 38 23.61 1.64 -9.35
C ARG A 38 24.18 3.05 -9.25
N LEU A 39 25.37 3.27 -9.81
CA LEU A 39 26.06 4.57 -9.80
C LEU A 39 25.17 5.76 -10.22
N ALA A 40 24.25 5.55 -11.16
CA ALA A 40 23.33 6.60 -11.64
C ALA A 40 22.25 7.02 -10.62
N ALA A 41 21.91 6.14 -9.68
CA ALA A 41 20.90 6.38 -8.65
C ALA A 41 21.53 6.52 -7.25
N GLU A 42 22.86 6.56 -7.16
CA GLU A 42 23.59 6.66 -5.91
C GLU A 42 23.46 8.06 -5.31
N LEU A 43 23.17 8.11 -4.01
CA LEU A 43 23.18 9.35 -3.23
C LEU A 43 24.31 9.31 -2.20
N PRO A 44 25.25 10.28 -2.20
CA PRO A 44 26.39 10.27 -1.28
C PRO A 44 26.00 10.44 0.20
N SER A 45 24.91 11.13 0.49
CA SER A 45 24.51 11.55 1.84
C SER A 45 23.40 10.70 2.46
N LYS A 46 22.69 9.89 1.67
CA LYS A 46 21.59 9.04 2.14
C LYS A 46 21.41 7.80 1.27
N ALA A 47 20.72 6.80 1.77
CA ALA A 47 20.25 5.68 0.97
C ALA A 47 19.22 6.17 -0.06
N THR A 48 19.27 5.59 -1.25
CA THR A 48 18.25 5.77 -2.28
C THR A 48 17.07 4.89 -1.93
N PHE A 49 15.91 5.49 -1.69
CA PHE A 49 14.67 4.76 -1.47
C PHE A 49 13.94 4.60 -2.81
N GLU A 50 13.71 3.36 -3.23
CA GLU A 50 12.98 3.03 -4.46
C GLU A 50 11.69 2.30 -4.10
N VAL A 51 10.57 2.75 -4.68
CA VAL A 51 9.26 2.14 -4.47
C VAL A 51 8.72 1.67 -5.81
N LEU A 52 8.34 0.39 -5.87
CA LEU A 52 7.76 -0.24 -7.06
C LEU A 52 6.40 -0.82 -6.69
N VAL A 53 5.35 -0.34 -7.36
CA VAL A 53 3.99 -0.86 -7.19
C VAL A 53 3.65 -1.75 -8.38
N ARG A 54 3.15 -2.94 -8.09
CA ARG A 54 2.60 -3.86 -9.08
C ARG A 54 1.08 -3.94 -8.92
N PRO A 55 0.31 -3.64 -9.99
CA PRO A 55 -1.15 -3.67 -9.93
C PRO A 55 -1.68 -5.11 -9.78
N LEU A 56 -2.96 -5.23 -9.43
CA LEU A 56 -3.69 -6.50 -9.38
C LEU A 56 -3.74 -7.21 -10.74
N SER A 57 -3.91 -6.42 -11.81
CA SER A 57 -4.00 -6.91 -13.18
C SER A 57 -3.30 -5.93 -14.14
N GLY A 58 -2.83 -6.47 -15.26
CA GLY A 58 -2.15 -5.68 -16.29
C GLY A 58 -0.67 -5.38 -15.99
N ILE A 59 -0.10 -4.52 -16.83
CA ILE A 59 1.30 -4.11 -16.76
C ILE A 59 1.37 -2.83 -15.91
N PRO A 60 2.38 -2.68 -15.02
CA PRO A 60 2.58 -1.43 -14.29
C PRO A 60 2.77 -0.26 -15.27
N ALA A 61 1.80 0.65 -15.28
CA ALA A 61 1.77 1.85 -16.12
C ALA A 61 1.87 3.13 -15.27
N THR A 62 1.33 4.24 -15.77
CA THR A 62 1.37 5.57 -15.12
C THR A 62 0.70 5.58 -13.74
N GLU A 63 -0.41 4.88 -13.57
CA GLU A 63 -1.16 4.79 -12.30
C GLU A 63 -0.33 4.14 -11.20
N ALA A 64 0.31 3.00 -11.49
CA ALA A 64 1.19 2.32 -10.54
C ALA A 64 2.39 3.21 -10.15
N LYS A 65 2.94 3.96 -11.10
CA LYS A 65 4.02 4.92 -10.83
C LYS A 65 3.56 6.11 -9.98
N ALA A 66 2.33 6.59 -10.18
CA ALA A 66 1.73 7.63 -9.35
C ALA A 66 1.54 7.14 -7.90
N LEU A 67 1.06 5.91 -7.71
CA LEU A 67 0.96 5.30 -6.38
C LEU A 67 2.32 5.09 -5.71
N ALA A 68 3.32 4.64 -6.47
CA ALA A 68 4.67 4.50 -5.96
C ALA A 68 5.21 5.85 -5.44
N ALA A 69 4.93 6.94 -6.16
CA ALA A 69 5.30 8.28 -5.71
C ALA A 69 4.57 8.70 -4.43
N ILE A 70 3.28 8.37 -4.29
CA ILE A 70 2.51 8.63 -3.05
C ILE A 70 3.08 7.84 -1.87
N LEU A 71 3.26 6.52 -2.04
CA LEU A 71 3.86 5.65 -1.02
C LEU A 71 5.24 6.14 -0.61
N ARG A 72 6.07 6.53 -1.58
CA ARG A 72 7.38 7.12 -1.31
C ARG A 72 7.25 8.39 -0.47
N ALA A 73 6.37 9.31 -0.85
CA ALA A 73 6.18 10.56 -0.11
C ALA A 73 5.69 10.34 1.32
N CYS A 74 4.83 9.33 1.55
CA CYS A 74 4.35 8.98 2.88
C CYS A 74 5.42 8.30 3.75
N LEU A 75 6.23 7.42 3.17
CA LEU A 75 7.16 6.57 3.93
C LEU A 75 8.54 7.20 4.10
N GLU A 76 9.07 7.93 3.11
CA GLU A 76 10.43 8.50 3.15
C GLU A 76 10.70 9.35 4.42
N PRO A 77 9.78 10.20 4.93
CA PRO A 77 9.99 10.96 6.17
C PRO A 77 10.13 10.10 7.42
N SER A 78 9.55 8.90 7.42
CA SER A 78 9.64 7.96 8.54
C SER A 78 10.97 7.20 8.59
N LEU A 79 11.75 7.20 7.49
CA LEU A 79 12.98 6.42 7.37
C LEU A 79 14.22 7.28 7.64
N ILE A 80 15.15 6.74 8.41
CA ILE A 80 16.47 7.36 8.67
C ILE A 80 17.45 6.87 7.59
N LEU A 81 17.30 7.41 6.37
CA LEU A 81 18.11 7.00 5.22
C LEU A 81 19.58 7.47 5.30
N THR A 82 19.93 8.40 6.19
CA THR A 82 21.30 8.91 6.37
C THR A 82 22.26 7.91 7.01
N ARG A 83 21.75 6.81 7.60
CA ARG A 83 22.60 5.79 8.25
C ARG A 83 23.28 4.84 7.26
N ASN A 84 22.72 4.68 6.06
CA ASN A 84 23.23 3.77 5.03
C ASN A 84 23.48 4.53 3.71
N PRO A 85 24.41 5.52 3.67
CA PRO A 85 24.67 6.27 2.45
C PRO A 85 25.17 5.36 1.31
N ARG A 86 24.94 5.75 0.06
CA ARG A 86 25.35 4.98 -1.14
C ARG A 86 24.80 3.55 -1.20
N THR A 87 23.64 3.33 -0.59
CA THR A 87 22.91 2.06 -0.68
C THR A 87 21.52 2.27 -1.28
N LEU A 88 20.90 1.19 -1.71
CA LEU A 88 19.53 1.15 -2.20
C LEU A 88 18.65 0.42 -1.18
N VAL A 89 17.48 1.01 -0.91
CA VAL A 89 16.38 0.40 -0.17
C VAL A 89 15.23 0.28 -1.15
N GLN A 90 14.91 -0.95 -1.54
CA GLN A 90 13.88 -1.25 -2.52
C GLN A 90 12.65 -1.82 -1.82
N LEU A 91 11.53 -1.12 -1.95
CA LEU A 91 10.21 -1.54 -1.51
C LEU A 91 9.39 -1.95 -2.74
N VAL A 92 8.91 -3.18 -2.76
CA VAL A 92 7.99 -3.69 -3.78
C VAL A 92 6.64 -3.98 -3.13
N VAL A 93 5.57 -3.40 -3.68
CA VAL A 93 4.21 -3.58 -3.18
C VAL A 93 3.33 -4.17 -4.26
N GLN A 94 2.59 -5.21 -3.94
CA GLN A 94 1.69 -5.95 -4.82
C GLN A 94 0.28 -5.94 -4.25
N GLY A 95 -0.69 -5.46 -5.03
CA GLY A 95 -2.10 -5.70 -4.72
C GLY A 95 -2.44 -7.18 -4.98
N LEU A 96 -3.13 -7.84 -4.04
CA LEU A 96 -3.52 -9.25 -4.15
C LEU A 96 -5.03 -9.50 -4.24
N GLY A 97 -5.89 -8.59 -3.77
CA GLY A 97 -7.34 -8.70 -3.98
C GLY A 97 -8.06 -7.37 -4.10
N SER A 98 -9.02 -7.29 -5.02
CA SER A 98 -10.14 -6.34 -5.03
C SER A 98 -11.33 -6.95 -4.30
N SER A 99 -12.23 -6.13 -3.76
CA SER A 99 -13.33 -6.57 -2.91
C SER A 99 -14.52 -7.21 -3.65
N SER A 100 -14.29 -7.87 -4.78
CA SER A 100 -15.33 -8.62 -5.49
C SER A 100 -15.43 -10.02 -4.89
N SER A 101 -16.18 -10.18 -3.81
CA SER A 101 -16.54 -11.49 -3.27
C SER A 101 -17.59 -12.16 -4.17
N SER A 102 -17.15 -12.75 -5.27
CA SER A 102 -17.86 -13.88 -5.88
C SER A 102 -16.91 -15.06 -5.96
N SER A 103 -17.21 -16.05 -5.11
CA SER A 103 -16.64 -17.38 -5.07
C SER A 103 -16.45 -17.95 -6.48
N ALA A 104 -15.41 -18.77 -6.63
CA ALA A 104 -15.11 -19.54 -7.83
C ALA A 104 -16.35 -20.15 -8.51
N SER A 105 -16.92 -19.44 -9.49
CA SER A 105 -17.73 -19.97 -10.59
C SER A 105 -18.25 -18.81 -11.44
N SER A 106 -17.92 -18.82 -12.74
CA SER A 106 -18.67 -18.16 -13.82
C SER A 106 -19.03 -16.67 -13.67
N SER A 107 -18.33 -15.81 -14.42
CA SER A 107 -18.94 -14.93 -15.43
C SER A 107 -17.93 -13.89 -15.88
N VAL A 108 -17.80 -13.75 -17.20
CA VAL A 108 -17.37 -12.55 -17.95
C VAL A 108 -17.13 -11.28 -17.11
N PRO A 109 -15.99 -10.58 -17.30
CA PRO A 109 -15.69 -9.32 -16.64
C PRO A 109 -16.60 -8.23 -17.24
N SER A 110 -17.80 -8.08 -16.70
CA SER A 110 -18.73 -7.02 -17.08
C SER A 110 -18.29 -5.70 -16.47
N SER A 111 -17.44 -5.01 -17.24
CA SER A 111 -17.51 -3.58 -17.57
C SER A 111 -17.87 -2.56 -16.49
N SER A 112 -16.95 -1.59 -16.38
CA SER A 112 -17.17 -0.17 -16.02
C SER A 112 -17.05 0.26 -14.55
N SER A 113 -15.83 0.21 -14.04
CA SER A 113 -15.20 1.43 -13.54
C SER A 113 -13.68 1.28 -13.69
N SER A 114 -13.01 2.33 -14.15
CA SER A 114 -11.55 2.50 -14.21
C SER A 114 -10.87 1.74 -13.06
N SER A 115 -9.78 0.99 -13.25
CA SER A 115 -8.41 1.55 -13.20
C SER A 115 -8.28 2.81 -12.34
N ALA A 116 -9.00 2.83 -11.22
CA ALA A 116 -9.02 3.86 -10.22
C ALA A 116 -8.64 3.13 -8.96
N VAL A 117 -7.42 3.37 -8.52
CA VAL A 117 -6.91 2.90 -7.24
C VAL A 117 -7.95 3.17 -6.16
N SER A 118 -8.54 2.11 -5.62
CA SER A 118 -9.45 2.28 -4.50
C SER A 118 -8.65 2.78 -3.29
N PRO A 119 -9.16 3.76 -2.53
CA PRO A 119 -8.46 4.27 -1.35
C PRO A 119 -8.26 3.19 -0.29
N GLY A 120 -9.11 2.15 -0.26
CA GLY A 120 -8.90 0.94 0.55
C GLY A 120 -7.64 0.17 0.14
N LEU A 121 -7.38 0.02 -1.17
CA LEU A 121 -6.16 -0.61 -1.65
C LEU A 121 -4.92 0.24 -1.33
N THR A 122 -4.98 1.57 -1.53
CA THR A 122 -3.86 2.46 -1.19
C THR A 122 -3.48 2.38 0.29
N THR A 123 -4.47 2.40 1.17
CA THR A 123 -4.24 2.34 2.63
C THR A 123 -3.71 0.98 3.06
N SER A 124 -4.23 -0.09 2.47
CA SER A 124 -3.69 -1.45 2.64
C SER A 124 -2.21 -1.54 2.20
N MET A 125 -1.85 -0.95 1.06
CA MET A 125 -0.48 -0.89 0.56
C MET A 125 0.46 -0.10 1.49
N ILE A 126 0.02 1.03 2.03
CA ILE A 126 0.81 1.82 3.00
C ILE A 126 1.07 0.99 4.25
N ASN A 127 0.04 0.36 4.82
CA ASN A 127 0.17 -0.44 6.03
C ASN A 127 1.06 -1.68 5.83
N ALA A 128 0.89 -2.39 4.70
CA ALA A 128 1.76 -3.51 4.34
C ALA A 128 3.23 -3.07 4.25
N SER A 129 3.48 -1.90 3.64
CA SER A 129 4.83 -1.34 3.49
C SER A 129 5.47 -0.99 4.83
N SER A 130 4.72 -0.34 5.72
CA SER A 130 5.21 -0.04 7.07
C SER A 130 5.54 -1.30 7.86
N LEU A 131 4.72 -2.36 7.72
CA LEU A 131 4.97 -3.64 8.37
C LEU A 131 6.19 -4.36 7.79
N SER A 132 6.42 -4.31 6.46
CA SER A 132 7.61 -4.91 5.86
C SER A 132 8.89 -4.19 6.28
N LEU A 133 8.84 -2.86 6.39
CA LEU A 133 9.92 -2.02 6.93
C LEU A 133 10.26 -2.38 8.39
N LEU A 134 9.24 -2.60 9.23
CA LEU A 134 9.42 -2.99 10.63
C LEU A 134 10.10 -4.35 10.79
N ILE A 135 9.71 -5.34 9.98
CA ILE A 135 10.27 -6.70 10.08
C ILE A 135 11.68 -6.78 9.53
N ALA A 136 12.00 -6.01 8.49
CA ALA A 136 13.34 -6.08 7.89
C ALA A 136 14.46 -5.72 8.88
N SER A 137 14.19 -4.87 9.89
CA SER A 137 15.12 -4.38 10.92
C SER A 137 16.41 -3.68 10.42
N SER A 138 16.70 -3.78 9.12
CA SER A 138 17.90 -3.30 8.46
C SER A 138 17.86 -1.80 8.18
N ILE A 139 16.66 -1.20 8.19
CA ILE A 139 16.45 0.23 7.95
C ILE A 139 15.89 0.88 9.21
N PRO A 140 16.63 1.83 9.81
CA PRO A 140 16.18 2.51 11.02
C PRO A 140 15.01 3.45 10.69
N MET A 141 13.94 3.37 11.48
CA MET A 141 12.73 4.20 11.35
C MET A 141 12.62 5.17 12.52
N ARG A 142 12.06 6.36 12.28
CA ARG A 142 11.69 7.35 13.31
C ARG A 142 10.32 7.07 13.92
N GLY A 143 9.46 6.36 13.19
CA GLY A 143 8.09 6.07 13.54
C GLY A 143 7.45 5.19 12.49
N VAL A 144 6.23 4.73 12.74
CA VAL A 144 5.46 3.85 11.85
C VAL A 144 4.38 4.66 11.16
N VAL A 145 4.22 4.48 9.85
CA VAL A 145 3.14 5.12 9.10
C VAL A 145 1.94 4.19 9.06
N CYS A 146 0.79 4.66 9.53
CA CYS A 146 -0.48 3.97 9.45
C CYS A 146 -1.41 4.73 8.51
N ALA A 147 -2.23 4.01 7.75
CA ALA A 147 -3.19 4.61 6.85
C ALA A 147 -4.57 3.97 6.99
N VAL A 148 -5.61 4.78 6.86
CA VAL A 148 -7.02 4.38 6.92
C VAL A 148 -7.80 5.08 5.83
N SER A 149 -8.79 4.39 5.25
CA SER A 149 -9.73 5.00 4.32
C SER A 149 -10.92 5.55 5.11
N VAL A 150 -11.43 6.71 4.68
CA VAL A 150 -12.58 7.36 5.31
C VAL A 150 -13.54 7.76 4.21
N GLY A 151 -14.81 7.38 4.35
CA GLY A 151 -15.93 7.80 3.53
C GLY A 151 -16.76 8.85 4.26
N LEU A 152 -17.29 9.82 3.51
CA LEU A 152 -18.28 10.80 3.96
C LEU A 152 -19.63 10.47 3.32
N ARG A 153 -20.66 10.24 4.12
CA ARG A 153 -22.04 10.05 3.64
C ARG A 153 -22.73 11.38 3.32
N ASP A 154 -23.84 11.29 2.60
CA ASP A 154 -24.70 12.45 2.33
C ASP A 154 -25.30 13.09 3.59
N ASP A 155 -25.48 12.30 4.66
CA ASP A 155 -25.94 12.76 5.97
C ASP A 155 -24.86 13.50 6.80
N GLY A 156 -23.62 13.56 6.29
CA GLY A 156 -22.47 14.17 6.97
C GLY A 156 -21.72 13.23 7.92
N THR A 157 -22.16 11.97 8.06
CA THR A 157 -21.49 10.97 8.91
C THR A 157 -20.22 10.47 8.24
N LEU A 158 -19.16 10.33 9.04
CA LEU A 158 -17.90 9.73 8.60
C LEU A 158 -17.91 8.23 8.88
N ILE A 159 -17.59 7.45 7.86
CA ILE A 159 -17.46 5.99 7.93
C ILE A 159 -15.99 5.63 7.76
N LEU A 160 -15.46 4.86 8.71
CA LEU A 160 -14.10 4.33 8.64
C LEU A 160 -14.09 3.04 7.82
N ASP A 161 -13.11 2.92 6.92
CA ASP A 161 -12.89 1.73 6.11
C ASP A 161 -14.17 1.30 5.34
N PRO A 162 -14.70 2.15 4.43
CA PRO A 162 -15.86 1.79 3.61
C PRO A 162 -15.53 0.61 2.69
N SER A 163 -16.51 -0.26 2.46
CA SER A 163 -16.41 -1.38 1.50
C SER A 163 -16.48 -0.89 0.06
N ASP A 164 -16.01 -1.70 -0.89
CA ASP A 164 -16.14 -1.33 -2.32
C ASP A 164 -17.63 -1.16 -2.69
N ASP A 165 -18.54 -1.94 -2.08
CA ASP A 165 -20.00 -1.82 -2.27
C ASP A 165 -20.58 -0.49 -1.74
N GLU A 166 -20.02 0.02 -0.63
CA GLU A 166 -20.40 1.33 -0.08
C GLU A 166 -19.78 2.48 -0.90
N ALA A 167 -18.62 2.23 -1.52
CA ALA A 167 -17.96 3.17 -2.41
C ALA A 167 -18.63 3.26 -3.78
N SER A 168 -19.20 2.17 -4.30
CA SER A 168 -19.95 2.14 -5.56
C SER A 168 -21.39 2.69 -5.42
N GLY A 169 -21.86 2.89 -4.19
CA GLY A 169 -23.20 3.43 -3.92
C GLY A 169 -24.33 2.42 -4.12
N GLU A 170 -24.03 1.12 -4.17
CA GLU A 170 -25.02 0.05 -4.36
C GLU A 170 -25.85 -0.22 -3.09
N ARG A 171 -25.39 0.24 -1.93
CA ARG A 171 -26.14 0.21 -0.66
C ARG A 171 -26.79 1.55 -0.34
N GLU A 172 -27.97 1.47 0.29
CA GLU A 172 -28.76 2.61 0.74
C GLU A 172 -27.91 3.57 1.61
N GLY A 173 -27.77 4.82 1.16
CA GLY A 173 -26.90 5.86 1.75
C GLY A 173 -25.49 5.90 1.16
N GLY A 174 -25.39 6.29 -0.11
CA GLY A 174 -24.14 6.41 -0.86
C GLY A 174 -23.14 7.38 -0.22
N LEU A 175 -21.86 7.22 -0.59
CA LEU A 175 -20.77 8.08 -0.14
C LEU A 175 -20.66 9.31 -1.05
N LYS A 176 -20.72 10.49 -0.44
CA LYS A 176 -20.45 11.78 -1.08
C LYS A 176 -18.98 11.93 -1.47
N ALA A 177 -18.08 11.41 -0.63
CA ALA A 177 -16.64 11.47 -0.86
C ALA A 177 -15.93 10.31 -0.15
N ILE A 178 -14.76 9.94 -0.67
CA ILE A 178 -13.90 8.94 -0.07
C ILE A 178 -12.43 9.36 -0.20
N GLY A 179 -11.63 9.11 0.83
CA GLY A 179 -10.22 9.47 0.86
C GLY A 179 -9.37 8.47 1.63
N ALA A 180 -8.08 8.44 1.32
CA ALA A 180 -7.06 7.72 2.06
C ALA A 180 -6.27 8.70 2.93
N PHE A 181 -6.18 8.42 4.23
CA PHE A 181 -5.49 9.27 5.20
C PHE A 181 -4.35 8.48 5.81
N ALA A 182 -3.13 9.00 5.70
CA ALA A 182 -1.94 8.41 6.30
C ALA A 182 -1.38 9.33 7.39
N PHE A 183 -0.98 8.74 8.51
CA PHE A 183 -0.42 9.45 9.66
C PHE A 183 0.78 8.66 10.21
N MET A 184 1.79 9.40 10.68
CA MET A 184 2.97 8.82 11.30
C MET A 184 2.76 8.77 12.83
N ILE A 185 2.99 7.61 13.41
CA ILE A 185 3.02 7.37 14.85
C ILE A 185 4.49 7.25 15.26
N THR A 186 4.96 8.17 16.08
CA THR A 186 6.36 8.23 16.59
C THR A 186 6.47 7.66 17.98
#